data_AF-A0A0C2GCF3-F1
#
_entry.id   AF-A0A0C2GCF3-F1
#
_cell.length_a   1.000
_cell.length_b   1.000
_cell.length_c   1.000
_cell.angle_alpha   90.00
_cell.angle_beta   90.00
_cell.angle_gamma   90.00
#
_symmetry.space_group_name_H-M   'P 1'
#
loop_
_entity.id
_entity.type
_entity.pdbx_description
1 polymer ?
#
loop_
_entity_poly.entity_id
_entity_poly.type
_entity_poly.pdbx_seq_one_letter_code
_entity_poly.pdbx_strand_id
1 'polypeptide(L)' 'MLNKVKCTHFQIRQWRKNRAPLNCSGYTALAKNICCEGVDLNRNYDLGFSQKNYPFNNPCSDEFQGPFPFSEPESR' A
#
# COMPACT_ATOMS: atom_id res chain seq x y z
N MET A 1 3.60 8.06 25.69
CA MET A 1 2.85 8.85 24.69
C MET A 1 3.13 8.29 23.31
N LEU A 2 2.33 7.34 22.85
CA LEU A 2 2.18 7.05 21.42
C LEU A 2 0.67 6.96 21.23
N ASN A 3 0.09 8.07 20.79
CA ASN A 3 -1.28 8.07 20.32
C ASN A 3 -1.30 7.17 19.08
N LYS A 4 -1.58 5.88 19.30
CA LYS A 4 -2.07 5.03 18.22
C LYS A 4 -3.37 5.68 17.79
N VAL A 5 -3.30 6.53 16.76
CA VAL A 5 -4.46 6.99 16.03
C VAL A 5 -5.17 5.71 15.59
N LYS A 6 -6.21 5.35 16.33
CA LYS A 6 -7.07 4.23 15.98
C LYS A 6 -7.84 4.77 14.78
N CYS A 7 -7.32 4.51 13.57
CA CYS A 7 -8.04 4.83 12.35
C CYS A 7 -9.45 4.24 12.51
N THR A 8 -10.47 5.09 12.47
CA THR A 8 -11.86 4.67 12.41
C THR A 8 -12.05 4.02 11.05
N HIS A 9 -11.63 2.77 10.94
CA HIS A 9 -11.56 2.07 9.68
C HIS A 9 -12.98 1.72 9.26
N PHE A 10 -13.53 2.47 8.31
CA PHE A 10 -14.75 2.04 7.62
C PHE A 10 -14.47 0.67 7.01
N GLN A 11 -15.23 -0.35 7.42
CA GLN A 11 -15.04 -1.68 6.85
C GLN A 11 -15.49 -1.65 5.38
N ILE A 12 -14.52 -1.54 4.48
CA ILE A 12 -14.75 -1.66 3.05
C ILE A 12 -14.81 -3.16 2.74
N ARG A 13 -16.00 -3.65 2.36
CA ARG A 13 -16.23 -5.06 1.99
C ARG A 13 -15.23 -5.59 0.96
N GLN A 14 -14.75 -4.72 0.05
CA GLN A 14 -13.88 -5.09 -1.06
C GLN A 14 -12.37 -4.91 -0.77
N TRP A 15 -11.99 -4.59 0.47
CA TRP A 15 -10.60 -4.37 0.83
C TRP A 15 -9.74 -5.64 0.62
N ARG A 16 -8.57 -5.49 -0.03
CA ARG A 16 -7.64 -6.60 -0.32
C ARG A 16 -6.23 -6.44 0.24
N LYS A 17 -5.76 -5.21 0.41
CA LYS A 17 -4.40 -4.92 0.89
C LYS A 17 -4.26 -5.19 2.39
N ASN A 18 -3.05 -5.13 2.93
CA ASN A 18 -2.87 -5.07 4.39
C ASN A 18 -3.28 -3.69 4.94
N ARG A 19 -2.94 -3.41 6.20
CA ARG A 19 -3.23 -2.14 6.89
C ARG A 19 -1.99 -1.27 7.12
N ALA A 20 -1.03 -1.33 6.20
CA ALA A 20 0.13 -0.45 6.22
C ALA A 20 -0.31 1.02 6.29
N PRO A 21 0.44 1.89 7.01
CA PRO A 21 0.09 3.29 7.17
C PRO A 21 0.02 4.04 5.83
N LEU A 22 -0.60 5.21 5.86
CA LEU A 22 -0.77 6.06 4.67
C LEU A 22 0.57 6.38 4.00
N ASN A 23 0.58 6.24 2.68
CA ASN A 23 1.64 6.71 1.79
C ASN A 23 1.07 7.75 0.82
N CYS A 24 1.58 8.98 0.92
CA CYS A 24 1.11 10.14 0.15
C CYS A 24 1.88 10.38 -1.15
N SER A 25 2.65 9.41 -1.64
CA SER A 25 3.27 9.46 -2.98
C SER A 25 2.36 8.92 -4.10
N GLY A 26 1.12 8.53 -3.77
CA GLY A 26 0.15 7.99 -4.72
C GLY A 26 -0.38 9.02 -5.70
N TYR A 27 -0.98 8.52 -6.78
CA TYR A 27 -1.59 9.33 -7.81
C TYR A 27 -2.79 8.63 -8.44
N THR A 28 -3.72 9.42 -8.96
CA THR A 28 -4.85 8.97 -9.79
C THR A 28 -4.71 9.58 -11.19
N ALA A 29 -5.65 9.27 -12.09
CA ALA A 29 -5.71 9.94 -13.39
C ALA A 29 -5.90 11.46 -13.29
N LEU A 30 -6.41 11.97 -12.16
CA LEU A 30 -6.82 13.37 -11.99
C LEU A 30 -5.97 14.14 -10.97
N ALA A 31 -5.20 13.47 -10.11
CA ALA A 31 -4.47 14.11 -9.01
C ALA A 31 -3.18 13.37 -8.63
N LYS A 32 -2.22 14.11 -8.07
CA LYS A 32 -0.96 13.58 -7.50
C LYS A 32 -0.94 13.83 -5.99
N ASN A 33 0.02 13.19 -5.31
CA ASN A 33 0.21 13.28 -3.85
C ASN A 33 -1.01 12.81 -3.04
N ILE A 34 -1.68 11.77 -3.53
CA ILE A 34 -2.82 11.16 -2.85
C ILE A 34 -2.31 10.19 -1.79
N CYS A 35 -2.80 10.35 -0.57
CA CYS A 35 -2.54 9.46 0.55
C CYS A 35 -3.40 8.20 0.44
N CYS A 36 -2.74 7.06 0.25
CA CYS A 36 -3.37 5.75 0.14
C CYS A 36 -2.76 4.79 1.16
N GLU A 37 -3.57 3.90 1.72
CA GLU A 37 -3.15 2.95 2.74
C GLU A 37 -3.02 1.53 2.18
N GLY A 38 -2.21 0.70 2.84
CA GLY A 38 -2.07 -0.72 2.53
C GLY A 38 -1.16 -1.07 1.36
N VAL A 39 -0.60 -2.28 1.46
CA VAL A 39 0.24 -2.98 0.48
C VAL A 39 -0.42 -4.31 0.12
N ASP A 40 -0.37 -4.69 -1.16
CA ASP A 40 -0.74 -6.03 -1.61
C ASP A 40 0.31 -7.05 -1.15
N LEU A 41 -0.04 -7.84 -0.15
CA LEU A 41 0.85 -8.87 0.40
C LEU A 41 1.23 -9.91 -0.65
N ASN A 42 0.37 -10.18 -1.63
CA ASN A 42 0.66 -11.13 -2.72
C ASN A 42 1.53 -10.52 -3.84
N ARG A 43 2.05 -9.31 -3.65
CA ARG A 43 3.08 -8.68 -4.51
C ARG A 43 4.32 -8.26 -3.73
N ASN A 44 4.34 -8.41 -2.40
CA ASN A 44 5.41 -7.91 -1.54
C ASN A 44 6.57 -8.90 -1.34
N TYR A 45 6.71 -9.92 -2.19
CA TYR A 45 7.82 -10.90 -2.15
C TYR A 45 8.94 -10.51 -3.13
N ASP A 46 10.18 -10.98 -2.89
CA ASP A 46 11.33 -10.78 -3.81
C ASP A 46 11.31 -11.73 -5.02
N LEU A 47 10.15 -11.81 -5.67
CA LEU A 47 9.90 -12.62 -6.86
C LEU A 47 9.21 -11.74 -7.90
N GLY A 48 10.01 -11.18 -8.81
CA GLY A 48 9.51 -10.27 -9.85
C GLY A 48 9.18 -8.85 -9.37
N PHE A 49 9.66 -8.47 -8.18
CA PHE A 49 9.45 -7.14 -7.61
C PHE A 49 10.04 -6.02 -8.50
N SER A 50 9.26 -4.98 -8.81
CA SER A 50 9.73 -3.89 -9.68
C SER A 50 9.05 -2.56 -9.42
N GLN A 51 9.81 -1.58 -8.92
CA GLN A 51 9.30 -0.21 -8.68
C GLN A 51 9.14 0.66 -9.93
N LYS A 52 9.49 0.13 -11.10
CA LYS A 52 9.51 0.92 -12.33
C LYS A 52 8.15 0.95 -13.02
N ASN A 53 7.30 -0.05 -12.76
CA ASN A 53 6.11 -0.29 -13.56
C ASN A 53 4.84 -0.02 -12.77
N TYR A 54 3.91 0.70 -13.39
CA TYR A 54 2.51 0.69 -13.01
C TYR A 54 1.94 -0.73 -13.27
N PRO A 55 1.07 -1.27 -12.40
CA PRO A 55 0.45 -0.64 -11.24
C PRO A 55 1.19 -0.79 -9.91
N PHE A 56 2.32 -1.51 -9.89
CA PHE A 56 2.98 -1.94 -8.65
C PHE A 56 3.66 -0.81 -7.87
N ASN A 57 4.03 0.27 -8.55
CA ASN A 57 4.74 1.42 -7.96
C ASN A 57 3.84 2.56 -7.47
N ASN A 58 2.51 2.41 -7.52
CA ASN A 58 1.56 3.43 -7.09
C ASN A 58 0.82 3.00 -5.81
N PRO A 59 1.03 3.68 -4.66
CA PRO A 59 0.33 3.38 -3.40
C PRO A 59 -1.20 3.29 -3.47
N CYS A 60 -1.81 3.99 -4.44
CA CYS A 60 -3.26 3.99 -4.62
C CYS A 60 -3.79 2.84 -5.48
N SER A 61 -2.91 2.01 -6.03
CA SER A 61 -3.29 0.78 -6.70
C SER A 61 -3.66 -0.31 -5.69
N ASP A 62 -4.61 -1.17 -6.07
CA ASP A 62 -4.91 -2.41 -5.36
C ASP A 62 -3.76 -3.43 -5.43
N GLU A 63 -2.86 -3.31 -6.41
CA GLU A 63 -1.67 -4.16 -6.60
C GLU A 63 -0.37 -3.49 -6.13
N PHE A 64 -0.46 -2.45 -5.29
CA PHE A 64 0.74 -1.78 -4.79
C PHE A 64 1.62 -2.76 -4.00
N GLN A 65 2.84 -2.98 -4.46
CA GLN A 65 3.72 -4.03 -3.92
C GLN A 65 4.49 -3.60 -2.67
N GLY A 66 4.37 -2.35 -2.21
CA GLY A 66 5.16 -1.80 -1.10
C GLY A 66 6.46 -1.13 -1.57
N PRO A 67 7.22 -0.47 -0.67
CA PRO A 67 8.45 0.28 -1.01
C PRO A 67 9.66 -0.59 -1.36
N PHE A 68 9.74 -1.81 -0.85
CA PHE A 68 10.80 -2.79 -1.13
C PHE A 68 10.27 -4.21 -0.85
N PRO A 69 10.89 -5.28 -1.36
CA PRO A 69 10.48 -6.64 -1.06
C PRO A 69 10.48 -6.90 0.45
N PHE A 70 9.48 -7.60 0.96
CA PHE A 70 9.33 -7.92 2.39
C PHE A 70 9.22 -6.69 3.31
N SER A 71 8.74 -5.57 2.76
CA SER A 71 8.51 -4.35 3.55
C SER A 71 7.51 -4.59 4.67
N GLU A 72 6.47 -5.37 4.39
CA GLU A 72 5.40 -5.65 5.33
C GLU A 72 5.80 -6.76 6.30
N PRO A 73 5.46 -6.64 7.60
CA PRO A 73 5.78 -7.67 8.57
C PRO A 73 5.05 -9.00 8.28
N GLU A 74 3.93 -8.98 7.56
CA GLU A 74 3.17 -10.19 7.22
C GLU A 74 3.77 -11.01 6.07
N SER A 75 4.73 -10.47 5.33
CA SER A 75 5.39 -11.15 4.20
C SER A 75 6.80 -11.64 4.50
N ARG A 76 7.37 -11.27 5.65
CA ARG A 76 8.72 -11.67 6.10
C ARG A 76 8.81 -13.12 6.57
#